data_AF-A0A534WK01-F1
#
_entry.id   AF-A0A534WK01-F1
#
_cell.length_a   1.000
_cell.length_b   1.000
_cell.length_c   1.000
_cell.angle_alpha   90.00
_cell.angle_beta   90.00
_cell.angle_gamma   90.00
#
_symmetry.space_group_name_H-M   'P 1'
#
loop_
_entity.id
_entity.type
_entity.pdbx_description
1 polymer ?
#
loop_
_entity_poly.entity_id
_entity_poly.type
_entity_poly.pdbx_seq_one_letter_code
_entity_poly.pdbx_strand_id
1 'polypeptide(L)'
;MACSEQEFTIPADRSILAWYGPGAEDRNRALLPRGFNGPDVHSCAADPTRAYLAELFVAGQGDAQVQWHWAPIVSGPRAAKPTLDQPEFSVAGNVEDASDSLDDMLADHPFGFDVVADVTPDAAFASLPFNGPLLTPRAIHPEVEMRLFPRAALGWTPQANDRVLMRGVWVLDCGHPPYGAEIHPPTLLGYARPSDDRTTIAAALVVPYRSSLLFNQDAAIAADFGNQARFDDPASKPFSLALGDALLRAAIDPNYTHLSTHALMIANRFDTLDWLVCAPLPRPVGATLDARWRFTARTGVAVTARSLETSGCVRVTATMSAAYVPMPLAYADAEWSWTDLSTSASNQLGQSIDIRLALIQKLKENGVPNPESLPALQPGNHPRIDAYPALSPRAGADADSPTGIVSDANDQPFPFYGRVRAAWK
;
A
#
# COMPACT_ATOMS: atom_id res chain seq x y z
N MET A 1 -10.24 33.66 18.75
CA MET A 1 -11.15 32.83 19.55
C MET A 1 -10.62 31.41 19.47
N ALA A 2 -9.96 30.92 20.52
CA ALA A 2 -9.51 29.55 20.58
C ALA A 2 -10.69 28.70 21.05
N CYS A 3 -11.27 27.89 20.15
CA CYS A 3 -12.14 26.80 20.59
C CYS A 3 -11.25 25.86 21.41
N SER A 4 -11.53 25.66 22.70
CA SER A 4 -10.86 24.61 23.45
C SER A 4 -11.19 23.28 22.77
N GLU A 5 -10.20 22.59 22.21
CA GLU A 5 -10.39 21.23 21.76
C GLU A 5 -10.92 20.42 22.95
N GLN A 6 -12.15 19.95 22.84
CA GLN A 6 -12.76 19.14 23.87
C GLN A 6 -12.02 17.79 23.86
N GLU A 7 -11.25 17.52 24.91
CA GLU A 7 -10.47 16.30 25.00
C GLU A 7 -11.41 15.11 25.11
N PHE A 8 -11.32 14.17 24.16
CA PHE A 8 -12.15 12.96 24.17
C PHE A 8 -11.78 12.07 25.36
N THR A 9 -12.81 11.56 26.04
CA THR A 9 -12.65 10.56 27.09
C THR A 9 -12.16 9.24 26.50
N ILE A 10 -11.02 8.75 26.98
CA ILE A 10 -10.48 7.46 26.58
C ILE A 10 -11.23 6.35 27.35
N PRO A 11 -11.81 5.34 26.67
CA PRO A 11 -12.53 4.24 27.33
C PRO A 11 -11.68 3.49 28.35
N ALA A 12 -12.26 2.99 29.44
CA ALA A 12 -11.51 2.29 30.49
C ALA A 12 -10.92 0.95 30.02
N ASP A 13 -11.54 0.33 29.03
CA ASP A 13 -11.17 -0.94 28.38
C ASP A 13 -10.38 -0.72 27.07
N ARG A 14 -9.81 0.47 26.88
CA ARG A 14 -9.04 0.84 25.69
C ARG A 14 -7.95 -0.18 25.32
N SER A 15 -7.83 -0.41 24.01
CA SER A 15 -6.73 -1.16 23.39
C SER A 15 -5.38 -0.45 23.59
N ILE A 16 -4.29 -1.22 23.49
CA ILE A 16 -2.92 -0.69 23.59
C ILE A 16 -2.51 0.23 22.42
N LEU A 17 -3.20 0.13 21.29
CA LEU A 17 -3.05 0.98 20.12
C LEU A 17 -4.42 1.19 19.46
N ALA A 18 -4.80 2.45 19.25
CA ALA A 18 -6.09 2.85 18.72
C ALA A 18 -6.04 4.26 18.11
N TRP A 19 -6.99 4.59 17.24
CA TRP A 19 -7.24 5.96 16.81
C TRP A 19 -7.73 6.83 17.96
N TYR A 20 -7.40 8.12 17.97
CA TYR A 20 -7.88 9.05 19.00
C TYR A 20 -9.28 9.59 18.66
N GLY A 21 -10.25 9.28 19.51
CA GLY A 21 -11.64 9.68 19.32
C GLY A 21 -12.29 9.05 18.08
N PRO A 22 -13.51 9.50 17.71
CA PRO A 22 -14.24 8.93 16.58
C PRO A 22 -13.75 9.42 15.21
N GLY A 23 -12.76 10.31 15.16
CA GLY A 23 -12.39 11.01 13.93
C GLY A 23 -11.99 10.10 12.77
N ALA A 24 -11.40 8.93 13.03
CA ALA A 24 -11.10 7.95 11.99
C ALA A 24 -12.38 7.31 11.42
N GLU A 25 -13.32 6.93 12.27
CA GLU A 25 -14.60 6.36 11.88
C GLU A 25 -15.49 7.37 11.16
N ASP A 26 -15.57 8.59 11.69
CA ASP A 26 -16.32 9.69 11.09
C ASP A 26 -15.79 10.02 9.70
N ARG A 27 -14.46 10.04 9.52
CA ARG A 27 -13.84 10.22 8.20
C ARG A 27 -14.19 9.08 7.26
N ASN A 28 -14.04 7.82 7.68
CA ASN A 28 -14.45 6.68 6.85
C ASN A 28 -15.90 6.82 6.38
N ARG A 29 -16.84 7.12 7.30
CA ARG A 29 -18.26 7.32 6.96
C ARG A 29 -18.48 8.48 5.99
N ALA A 30 -17.77 9.59 6.17
CA ALA A 30 -17.90 10.76 5.32
C ALA A 30 -17.35 10.56 3.89
N LEU A 31 -16.44 9.61 3.71
CA LEU A 31 -15.86 9.25 2.40
C LEU A 31 -16.77 8.32 1.58
N LEU A 32 -17.76 7.68 2.20
CA LEU A 32 -18.64 6.75 1.50
C LEU A 32 -19.61 7.51 0.58
N PRO A 33 -19.78 7.06 -0.69
CA PRO A 33 -20.79 7.60 -1.58
C PRO A 33 -22.20 7.50 -0.99
N ARG A 34 -23.09 8.43 -1.37
CA ARG A 34 -24.49 8.40 -0.95
C ARG A 34 -25.15 7.10 -1.45
N GLY A 35 -25.71 6.31 -0.54
CA GLY A 35 -26.36 5.05 -0.86
C GLY A 35 -25.39 3.87 -1.02
N PHE A 36 -24.13 4.02 -0.60
CA PHE A 36 -23.17 2.92 -0.55
C PHE A 36 -23.66 1.83 0.41
N ASN A 37 -23.84 0.61 -0.12
CA ASN A 37 -24.32 -0.56 0.63
C ASN A 37 -23.25 -1.65 0.79
N GLY A 38 -22.04 -1.41 0.28
CA GLY A 38 -20.92 -2.34 0.28
C GLY A 38 -20.10 -2.24 -1.01
N PRO A 39 -18.92 -2.87 -1.05
CA PRO A 39 -18.12 -3.00 -2.26
C PRO A 39 -18.90 -3.67 -3.41
N ASP A 40 -18.66 -3.22 -4.63
CA ASP A 40 -19.21 -3.81 -5.85
C ASP A 40 -18.10 -4.55 -6.60
N VAL A 41 -18.20 -5.89 -6.68
CA VAL A 41 -17.24 -6.75 -7.41
C VAL A 41 -17.11 -6.36 -8.88
N HIS A 42 -18.12 -5.71 -9.45
CA HIS A 42 -18.07 -5.24 -10.82
C HIS A 42 -17.16 -4.02 -11.03
N SER A 43 -16.58 -3.48 -9.95
CA SER A 43 -15.52 -2.46 -10.03
C SER A 43 -14.23 -3.02 -10.63
N CYS A 44 -13.98 -4.32 -10.48
CA CYS A 44 -12.86 -5.00 -11.14
C CYS A 44 -13.18 -5.27 -12.61
N ALA A 45 -14.32 -5.91 -12.90
CA ALA A 45 -14.75 -6.24 -14.27
C ALA A 45 -16.25 -6.52 -14.34
N ALA A 46 -16.84 -6.36 -15.53
CA ALA A 46 -18.24 -6.74 -15.76
C ALA A 46 -18.46 -8.24 -15.49
N ASP A 47 -17.53 -9.08 -15.92
CA ASP A 47 -17.42 -10.49 -15.52
C ASP A 47 -16.48 -10.63 -14.30
N PRO A 48 -17.01 -10.90 -13.09
CA PRO A 48 -16.22 -10.95 -11.86
C PRO A 48 -15.42 -12.25 -11.71
N THR A 49 -15.36 -13.10 -12.74
CA THR A 49 -14.52 -14.31 -12.76
C THR A 49 -13.17 -14.09 -13.46
N ARG A 50 -12.97 -12.90 -14.04
CA ARG A 50 -11.73 -12.56 -14.74
C ARG A 50 -10.63 -12.22 -13.72
N ALA A 51 -9.38 -12.37 -14.12
CA ALA A 51 -8.22 -12.11 -13.28
C ALA A 51 -7.25 -11.19 -14.04
N TYR A 52 -6.71 -10.19 -13.36
CA TYR A 52 -6.00 -9.06 -13.94
C TYR A 52 -4.93 -9.42 -14.98
N LEU A 53 -3.87 -10.13 -14.58
CA LEU A 53 -2.76 -10.46 -15.50
C LEU A 53 -3.17 -11.57 -16.46
N ALA A 54 -3.82 -12.58 -15.90
CA ALA A 54 -4.33 -13.76 -16.57
C ALA A 54 -5.18 -13.49 -17.83
N GLU A 55 -6.15 -12.57 -17.73
CA GLU A 55 -7.08 -12.33 -18.84
C GLU A 55 -6.39 -11.73 -20.08
N LEU A 56 -5.28 -11.01 -19.89
CA LEU A 56 -4.52 -10.37 -20.98
C LEU A 56 -4.03 -11.40 -21.99
N PHE A 57 -3.84 -12.63 -21.55
CA PHE A 57 -3.24 -13.70 -22.34
C PHE A 57 -4.26 -14.76 -22.77
N VAL A 58 -5.40 -14.86 -22.10
CA VAL A 58 -6.49 -15.77 -22.47
C VAL A 58 -7.54 -15.08 -23.34
N ALA A 59 -8.08 -13.94 -22.91
CA ALA A 59 -9.04 -13.15 -23.67
C ALA A 59 -8.35 -12.26 -24.71
N GLY A 60 -7.14 -11.79 -24.38
CA GLY A 60 -6.35 -10.87 -25.21
C GLY A 60 -6.52 -9.41 -24.77
N GLN A 61 -5.50 -8.59 -25.05
CA GLN A 61 -5.44 -7.20 -24.58
C GLN A 61 -6.62 -6.31 -25.01
N GLY A 62 -7.19 -6.56 -26.19
CA GLY A 62 -8.35 -5.81 -26.69
C GLY A 62 -9.68 -6.19 -26.04
N ASP A 63 -9.73 -7.27 -25.27
CA ASP A 63 -10.91 -7.74 -24.52
C ASP A 63 -10.66 -7.74 -23.01
N ALA A 64 -9.58 -7.11 -22.53
CA ALA A 64 -9.30 -7.00 -21.10
C ALA A 64 -10.39 -6.16 -20.40
N GLN A 65 -11.02 -6.73 -19.37
CA GLN A 65 -12.05 -6.06 -18.58
C GLN A 65 -11.51 -5.53 -17.25
N VAL A 66 -10.54 -6.23 -16.66
CA VAL A 66 -9.83 -5.88 -15.43
C VAL A 66 -8.71 -4.91 -15.78
N GLN A 67 -9.01 -3.62 -15.68
CA GLN A 67 -8.03 -2.56 -16.00
C GLN A 67 -7.04 -2.30 -14.87
N TRP A 68 -7.38 -2.65 -13.63
CA TRP A 68 -6.63 -2.29 -12.44
C TRP A 68 -6.40 -3.53 -11.59
N HIS A 69 -5.16 -3.79 -11.19
CA HIS A 69 -4.87 -4.87 -10.25
C HIS A 69 -5.61 -4.64 -8.92
N TRP A 70 -5.59 -3.40 -8.45
CA TRP A 70 -6.35 -2.94 -7.30
C TRP A 70 -7.39 -1.92 -7.72
N ALA A 71 -8.63 -2.36 -7.90
CA ALA A 71 -9.72 -1.45 -8.25
C ALA A 71 -10.18 -0.68 -7.00
N PRO A 72 -10.36 0.65 -7.08
CA PRO A 72 -10.91 1.42 -5.98
C PRO A 72 -12.32 0.96 -5.61
N ILE A 73 -12.57 0.70 -4.34
CA ILE A 73 -13.95 0.56 -3.83
C ILE A 73 -14.65 1.92 -3.80
N VAL A 74 -13.91 2.96 -3.42
CA VAL A 74 -14.32 4.35 -3.60
C VAL A 74 -13.35 5.01 -4.57
N SER A 75 -13.85 5.30 -5.76
CA SER A 75 -13.05 5.90 -6.84
C SER A 75 -12.58 7.31 -6.49
N GLY A 76 -11.38 7.64 -6.97
CA GLY A 76 -10.94 9.01 -7.07
C GLY A 76 -11.83 9.84 -8.01
N PRO A 77 -11.69 11.18 -7.99
CA PRO A 77 -12.56 12.09 -8.73
C PRO A 77 -12.42 12.00 -10.26
N ARG A 78 -11.36 11.37 -10.78
CA ARG A 78 -11.09 11.27 -12.21
C ARG A 78 -11.64 9.96 -12.77
N ALA A 79 -12.80 10.01 -13.43
CA ALA A 79 -13.48 8.81 -13.95
C ALA A 79 -12.59 7.91 -14.84
N ALA A 80 -11.73 8.49 -15.68
CA ALA A 80 -10.84 7.73 -16.56
C ALA A 80 -9.59 7.17 -15.85
N LYS A 81 -9.27 7.66 -14.65
CA LYS A 81 -8.08 7.30 -13.87
C LYS A 81 -8.48 7.21 -12.39
N PRO A 82 -9.37 6.25 -12.03
CA PRO A 82 -10.03 6.22 -10.72
C PRO A 82 -9.07 5.89 -9.57
N THR A 83 -7.84 5.43 -9.88
CA THR A 83 -6.76 5.17 -8.92
C THR A 83 -6.02 6.43 -8.47
N LEU A 84 -6.23 7.57 -9.13
CA LEU A 84 -5.64 8.84 -8.74
C LEU A 84 -6.51 9.54 -7.70
N ASP A 85 -5.88 10.14 -6.68
CA ASP A 85 -6.55 10.91 -5.64
C ASP A 85 -7.67 10.13 -4.92
N GLN A 86 -7.49 8.81 -4.74
CA GLN A 86 -8.41 7.93 -4.02
C GLN A 86 -8.57 8.36 -2.55
N PRO A 87 -9.79 8.33 -2.01
CA PRO A 87 -10.01 8.42 -0.57
C PRO A 87 -9.27 7.32 0.20
N GLU A 88 -8.74 7.67 1.37
CA GLU A 88 -8.08 6.71 2.25
C GLU A 88 -8.94 6.37 3.47
N PHE A 89 -9.02 5.08 3.76
CA PHE A 89 -9.77 4.54 4.89
C PHE A 89 -8.83 4.16 6.01
N SER A 90 -9.26 4.43 7.24
CA SER A 90 -8.55 4.04 8.45
C SER A 90 -9.11 2.73 8.99
N VAL A 91 -8.26 1.86 9.51
CA VAL A 91 -8.66 0.67 10.26
C VAL A 91 -7.78 0.50 11.48
N ALA A 92 -8.32 -0.09 12.53
CA ALA A 92 -7.57 -0.62 13.66
C ALA A 92 -8.12 -2.01 13.98
N GLY A 93 -7.25 -2.88 14.48
CA GLY A 93 -7.59 -4.30 14.63
C GLY A 93 -6.45 -5.12 15.19
N ASN A 94 -6.67 -6.42 15.29
CA ASN A 94 -5.65 -7.38 15.71
C ASN A 94 -5.20 -8.20 14.50
N VAL A 95 -3.90 -8.43 14.40
CA VAL A 95 -3.35 -9.32 13.38
C VAL A 95 -3.80 -10.75 13.70
N GLU A 96 -4.40 -11.44 12.74
CA GLU A 96 -4.74 -12.86 12.80
C GLU A 96 -3.55 -13.70 12.35
N ASP A 97 -2.98 -13.35 11.20
CA ASP A 97 -1.83 -14.01 10.60
C ASP A 97 -0.98 -12.99 9.84
N ALA A 98 0.29 -13.33 9.58
CA ALA A 98 1.18 -12.51 8.79
C ALA A 98 2.13 -13.38 7.97
N SER A 99 2.32 -13.01 6.72
CA SER A 99 3.17 -13.74 5.79
C SER A 99 3.85 -12.81 4.79
N ASP A 100 4.81 -13.35 4.07
CA ASP A 100 5.41 -12.70 2.91
C ASP A 100 4.70 -13.30 1.68
N SER A 101 3.89 -12.51 0.96
CA SER A 101 3.32 -12.92 -0.32
C SER A 101 4.44 -13.01 -1.34
N LEU A 102 4.33 -13.94 -2.27
CA LEU A 102 5.18 -14.02 -3.47
C LEU A 102 4.32 -14.16 -4.73
N ASP A 103 3.01 -13.95 -4.60
CA ASP A 103 2.02 -14.21 -5.65
C ASP A 103 1.57 -12.91 -6.34
N ASP A 104 2.48 -11.93 -6.39
CA ASP A 104 2.15 -10.59 -6.85
C ASP A 104 2.64 -10.33 -8.29
N MET A 105 1.95 -9.41 -8.95
CA MET A 105 2.35 -8.91 -10.27
C MET A 105 3.47 -7.88 -10.12
N LEU A 106 4.71 -8.28 -10.40
CA LEU A 106 5.89 -7.45 -10.08
C LEU A 106 5.94 -6.08 -10.79
N ALA A 107 5.29 -5.91 -11.95
CA ALA A 107 5.28 -4.59 -12.61
C ALA A 107 4.47 -3.55 -11.81
N ASP A 108 3.47 -3.98 -11.05
CA ASP A 108 2.64 -3.13 -10.20
C ASP A 108 3.26 -2.97 -8.79
N HIS A 109 4.30 -3.74 -8.48
CA HIS A 109 5.06 -3.76 -7.22
C HIS A 109 6.53 -3.34 -7.42
N PRO A 110 6.78 -2.05 -7.68
CA PRO A 110 8.11 -1.58 -7.99
C PRO A 110 9.08 -1.64 -6.79
N PHE A 111 8.57 -1.85 -5.57
CA PHE A 111 9.29 -2.19 -4.34
C PHE A 111 9.15 -3.68 -3.96
N GLY A 112 8.74 -4.53 -4.91
CA GLY A 112 8.73 -5.99 -4.80
C GLY A 112 7.52 -6.49 -4.02
N PHE A 113 7.49 -7.81 -3.82
CA PHE A 113 6.36 -8.50 -3.19
C PHE A 113 5.95 -7.95 -1.83
N ASP A 114 4.79 -8.37 -1.35
CA ASP A 114 4.20 -7.80 -0.15
C ASP A 114 4.48 -8.53 1.16
N VAL A 115 4.55 -7.73 2.23
CA VAL A 115 4.30 -8.21 3.58
C VAL A 115 2.79 -8.11 3.82
N VAL A 116 2.17 -9.25 4.05
CA VAL A 116 0.75 -9.40 4.32
C VAL A 116 0.53 -9.53 5.83
N ALA A 117 -0.50 -8.86 6.34
CA ALA A 117 -0.95 -9.06 7.72
C ALA A 117 -2.47 -9.05 7.77
N ASP A 118 -3.10 -10.22 7.81
CA ASP A 118 -4.56 -10.35 7.98
C ASP A 118 -4.98 -9.72 9.31
N VAL A 119 -5.98 -8.84 9.27
CA VAL A 119 -6.46 -8.11 10.46
C VAL A 119 -7.94 -8.36 10.72
N THR A 120 -8.28 -8.81 11.93
CA THR A 120 -9.65 -8.66 12.45
C THR A 120 -9.86 -7.18 12.81
N PRO A 121 -10.75 -6.44 12.13
CA PRO A 121 -10.98 -5.05 12.48
C PRO A 121 -11.74 -4.94 13.81
N ASP A 122 -11.56 -3.81 14.50
CA ASP A 122 -12.48 -3.45 15.58
C ASP A 122 -13.90 -3.31 15.06
N ALA A 123 -14.88 -3.41 15.96
CA ALA A 123 -16.29 -3.24 15.64
C ALA A 123 -16.60 -1.96 14.83
N ALA A 124 -15.86 -0.88 15.08
CA ALA A 124 -16.01 0.41 14.40
C ALA A 124 -15.59 0.38 12.92
N PHE A 125 -14.79 -0.61 12.52
CA PHE A 125 -14.25 -0.79 11.16
C PHE A 125 -14.75 -2.09 10.51
N ALA A 126 -15.70 -2.78 11.13
CA ALA A 126 -16.20 -4.09 10.69
C ALA A 126 -16.90 -4.08 9.32
N SER A 127 -17.14 -2.91 8.73
CA SER A 127 -17.70 -2.77 7.38
C SER A 127 -16.66 -2.80 6.25
N LEU A 128 -15.36 -2.76 6.58
CA LEU A 128 -14.29 -2.71 5.58
C LEU A 128 -13.96 -4.08 4.96
N PRO A 129 -13.94 -5.19 5.71
CA PRO A 129 -13.75 -6.49 5.10
C PRO A 129 -14.89 -6.80 4.14
N PHE A 130 -14.51 -7.33 2.99
CA PHE A 130 -15.44 -7.84 2.00
C PHE A 130 -14.77 -8.99 1.28
N ASN A 131 -15.52 -10.06 1.08
CA ASN A 131 -15.16 -11.10 0.15
C ASN A 131 -16.33 -11.26 -0.80
N GLY A 132 -16.06 -11.50 -2.08
CA GLY A 132 -17.09 -11.83 -3.05
C GLY A 132 -18.07 -12.91 -2.54
N PRO A 133 -19.27 -13.01 -3.14
CA PRO A 133 -20.46 -13.71 -2.60
C PRO A 133 -20.32 -15.22 -2.32
N LEU A 134 -19.13 -15.80 -2.47
CA LEU A 134 -18.83 -17.23 -2.36
C LEU A 134 -17.86 -17.56 -1.22
N LEU A 135 -17.39 -16.58 -0.45
CA LEU A 135 -16.42 -16.80 0.63
C LEU A 135 -16.97 -16.42 2.00
N THR A 136 -16.53 -17.15 3.02
CA THR A 136 -16.69 -16.78 4.44
C THR A 136 -16.13 -15.37 4.67
N PRO A 137 -16.76 -14.51 5.49
CA PRO A 137 -16.14 -13.26 5.90
C PRO A 137 -14.74 -13.54 6.47
N ARG A 138 -13.74 -12.83 5.96
CA ARG A 138 -12.34 -12.92 6.38
C ARG A 138 -11.94 -11.61 7.06
N ALA A 139 -10.79 -11.67 7.73
CA ALA A 139 -10.01 -10.49 8.06
C ALA A 139 -9.87 -9.56 6.84
N ILE A 140 -9.64 -8.27 7.09
CA ILE A 140 -9.16 -7.39 6.02
C ILE A 140 -7.71 -7.78 5.70
N HIS A 141 -7.33 -7.74 4.42
CA HIS A 141 -6.01 -8.13 3.92
C HIS A 141 -5.15 -6.90 3.59
N PRO A 142 -4.44 -6.30 4.56
CA PRO A 142 -3.46 -5.26 4.28
C PRO A 142 -2.17 -5.86 3.77
N GLU A 143 -1.66 -5.26 2.71
CA GLU A 143 -0.38 -5.62 2.11
C GLU A 143 0.52 -4.37 2.03
N VAL A 144 1.83 -4.55 2.13
CA VAL A 144 2.78 -3.46 1.92
C VAL A 144 4.05 -4.02 1.31
N GLU A 145 4.49 -3.40 0.22
CA GLU A 145 5.68 -3.84 -0.50
C GLU A 145 6.89 -3.96 0.44
N MET A 146 7.58 -5.11 0.40
CA MET A 146 8.67 -5.46 1.31
C MET A 146 9.79 -4.42 1.33
N ARG A 147 10.12 -3.80 0.18
CA ARG A 147 11.17 -2.76 0.10
C ARG A 147 10.71 -1.38 0.56
N LEU A 148 9.42 -1.19 0.84
CA LEU A 148 8.86 -0.01 1.53
C LEU A 148 8.67 -0.24 3.03
N PHE A 149 8.72 -1.49 3.49
CA PHE A 149 8.51 -1.83 4.89
C PHE A 149 9.80 -2.31 5.60
N PRO A 150 10.56 -1.41 6.25
CA PRO A 150 11.87 -1.72 6.80
C PRO A 150 11.80 -2.45 8.15
N ARG A 151 11.20 -3.65 8.16
CA ARG A 151 10.96 -4.52 9.34
C ARG A 151 12.16 -4.60 10.28
N ALA A 152 13.33 -4.95 9.74
CA ALA A 152 14.57 -5.09 10.51
C ALA A 152 15.03 -3.78 11.15
N ALA A 153 14.98 -2.66 10.42
CA ALA A 153 15.45 -1.37 10.92
C ALA A 153 14.49 -0.78 11.97
N LEU A 154 13.22 -1.16 11.93
CA LEU A 154 12.23 -0.79 12.95
C LEU A 154 12.15 -1.81 14.10
N GLY A 155 12.84 -2.94 14.00
CA GLY A 155 12.82 -4.01 15.00
C GLY A 155 11.43 -4.64 15.15
N TRP A 156 10.69 -4.82 14.04
CA TRP A 156 9.36 -5.41 14.07
C TRP A 156 9.03 -6.17 12.79
N THR A 157 8.49 -7.37 12.97
CA THR A 157 7.83 -8.18 11.95
C THR A 157 6.42 -8.46 12.47
N PRO A 158 5.36 -8.27 11.67
CA PRO A 158 4.01 -8.55 12.12
C PRO A 158 3.85 -9.99 12.61
N GLN A 159 3.11 -10.19 13.68
CA GLN A 159 2.76 -11.51 14.19
C GLN A 159 1.31 -11.51 14.68
N ALA A 160 0.71 -12.71 14.72
CA ALA A 160 -0.60 -12.92 15.31
C ALA A 160 -0.72 -12.27 16.71
N ASN A 161 -1.85 -11.60 16.95
CA ASN A 161 -2.20 -10.81 18.13
C ASN A 161 -1.45 -9.48 18.28
N ASP A 162 -0.60 -9.08 17.35
CA ASP A 162 -0.16 -7.70 17.30
C ASP A 162 -1.36 -6.78 17.10
N ARG A 163 -1.33 -5.65 17.80
CA ARG A 163 -2.29 -4.61 17.61
C ARG A 163 -1.82 -3.73 16.46
N VAL A 164 -2.71 -3.41 15.52
CA VAL A 164 -2.39 -2.54 14.40
C VAL A 164 -3.38 -1.41 14.24
N LEU A 165 -2.91 -0.32 13.65
CA LEU A 165 -3.74 0.66 12.99
C LEU A 165 -3.10 1.02 11.66
N MET A 166 -3.90 1.37 10.69
CA MET A 166 -3.42 1.78 9.39
C MET A 166 -4.40 2.72 8.72
N ARG A 167 -3.88 3.51 7.79
CA ARG A 167 -4.69 4.28 6.84
C ARG A 167 -4.13 4.02 5.45
N GLY A 168 -4.99 3.77 4.48
CA GLY A 168 -4.57 3.50 3.11
C GLY A 168 -5.72 3.47 2.14
N VAL A 169 -5.43 3.07 0.91
CA VAL A 169 -6.46 2.93 -0.13
C VAL A 169 -7.28 1.68 0.13
N TRP A 170 -8.62 1.80 0.11
CA TRP A 170 -9.53 0.67 0.21
C TRP A 170 -9.90 0.17 -1.18
N VAL A 171 -9.44 -1.03 -1.52
CA VAL A 171 -9.46 -1.58 -2.87
C VAL A 171 -10.09 -2.97 -2.89
N LEU A 172 -10.49 -3.40 -4.08
CA LEU A 172 -10.67 -4.82 -4.39
C LEU A 172 -9.39 -5.33 -5.05
N ASP A 173 -8.87 -6.46 -4.57
CA ASP A 173 -7.85 -7.22 -5.28
C ASP A 173 -8.50 -7.94 -6.46
N CYS A 174 -8.19 -7.47 -7.66
CA CYS A 174 -8.68 -7.99 -8.92
C CYS A 174 -7.73 -9.02 -9.56
N GLY A 175 -6.62 -9.35 -8.91
CA GLY A 175 -5.71 -10.42 -9.32
C GLY A 175 -6.28 -11.80 -9.03
N HIS A 176 -7.06 -11.94 -7.95
CA HIS A 176 -7.48 -13.24 -7.42
C HIS A 176 -9.00 -13.33 -7.22
N PRO A 177 -9.78 -13.69 -8.27
CA PRO A 177 -11.21 -13.95 -8.11
C PRO A 177 -11.47 -15.21 -7.24
N PRO A 178 -12.51 -15.22 -6.38
CA PRO A 178 -13.43 -14.12 -6.11
C PRO A 178 -12.74 -12.99 -5.32
N TYR A 179 -12.90 -11.76 -5.80
CA TYR A 179 -12.19 -10.60 -5.29
C TYR A 179 -12.47 -10.34 -3.80
N GLY A 180 -11.41 -10.02 -3.06
CA GLY A 180 -11.44 -9.58 -1.66
C GLY A 180 -11.17 -8.09 -1.54
N ALA A 181 -11.61 -7.49 -0.42
CA ALA A 181 -11.29 -6.11 -0.10
C ALA A 181 -10.09 -5.99 0.84
N GLU A 182 -9.28 -4.98 0.57
CA GLU A 182 -7.93 -4.84 1.10
C GLU A 182 -7.62 -3.39 1.45
N ILE A 183 -6.62 -3.19 2.30
CA ILE A 183 -5.95 -1.89 2.40
C ILE A 183 -4.62 -2.01 1.67
N HIS A 184 -4.61 -1.61 0.39
CA HIS A 184 -3.42 -1.75 -0.45
C HIS A 184 -3.16 -0.53 -1.37
N PRO A 185 -1.98 0.11 -1.27
CA PRO A 185 -1.06 0.05 -0.14
C PRO A 185 -1.53 0.96 1.01
N PRO A 186 -1.12 0.68 2.26
CA PRO A 186 -1.26 1.59 3.38
C PRO A 186 -0.34 2.82 3.22
N THR A 187 -0.88 3.99 3.52
CA THR A 187 -0.14 5.24 3.69
C THR A 187 0.47 5.35 5.09
N LEU A 188 -0.29 4.99 6.14
CA LEU A 188 0.21 4.87 7.52
C LEU A 188 0.14 3.40 7.95
N LEU A 189 1.22 2.91 8.56
CA LEU A 189 1.26 1.67 9.32
C LEU A 189 1.66 1.98 10.75
N GLY A 190 0.85 1.53 11.70
CA GLY A 190 1.14 1.54 13.13
C GLY A 190 0.94 0.15 13.71
N TYR A 191 1.84 -0.26 14.58
CA TYR A 191 1.78 -1.56 15.25
C TYR A 191 2.22 -1.44 16.71
N ALA A 192 1.71 -2.34 17.54
CA ALA A 192 2.04 -2.38 18.95
C ALA A 192 1.89 -3.79 19.52
N ARG A 193 2.73 -4.10 20.51
CA ARG A 193 2.56 -5.26 21.38
C ARG A 193 2.96 -4.96 22.82
N PRO A 194 2.41 -5.70 23.78
CA PRO A 194 2.98 -5.75 25.12
C PRO A 194 4.37 -6.41 25.05
N SER A 195 5.40 -5.77 25.61
CA SER A 195 6.68 -6.44 25.87
C SER A 195 6.66 -7.23 27.18
N ASP A 196 5.77 -6.84 28.09
CA ASP A 196 5.46 -7.49 29.36
C ASP A 196 4.04 -7.08 29.81
N ASP A 197 3.64 -7.44 31.02
CA ASP A 197 2.32 -7.16 31.61
C ASP A 197 2.09 -5.66 31.93
N ARG A 198 3.12 -4.82 31.80
CA ARG A 198 3.10 -3.40 32.17
C ARG A 198 3.54 -2.46 31.07
N THR A 199 4.16 -2.96 30.01
CA THR A 199 4.83 -2.17 28.98
C THR A 199 4.29 -2.51 27.60
N THR A 200 3.86 -1.48 26.87
CA THR A 200 3.59 -1.54 25.44
C THR A 200 4.74 -0.91 24.67
N ILE A 201 5.17 -1.58 23.60
CA ILE A 201 6.05 -1.04 22.59
C ILE A 201 5.26 -0.91 21.29
N ALA A 202 5.26 0.28 20.72
CA ALA A 202 4.61 0.59 19.46
C ALA A 202 5.57 1.29 18.50
N ALA A 203 5.36 1.12 17.21
CA ALA A 203 5.95 1.98 16.19
C ALA A 203 4.91 2.42 15.18
N ALA A 204 5.23 3.49 14.47
CA ALA A 204 4.45 3.95 13.33
C ALA A 204 5.37 4.50 12.25
N LEU A 205 4.98 4.33 10.99
CA LEU A 205 5.66 4.89 9.83
C LEU A 205 4.63 5.31 8.77
N VAL A 206 4.96 6.35 8.02
CA VAL A 206 4.24 6.66 6.78
C VAL A 206 5.04 6.12 5.61
N VAL A 207 4.41 5.26 4.82
CA VAL A 207 5.01 4.69 3.60
C VAL A 207 5.23 5.84 2.62
N PRO A 208 6.44 6.03 2.05
CA PRO A 208 6.78 7.25 1.33
C PRO A 208 6.19 7.33 -0.08
N TYR A 209 5.95 6.19 -0.73
CA TYR A 209 5.50 6.12 -2.11
C TYR A 209 4.46 5.03 -2.30
N ARG A 210 3.71 5.09 -3.39
CA ARG A 210 2.87 4.00 -3.89
C ARG A 210 2.84 4.01 -5.42
N SER A 211 2.52 2.88 -6.03
CA SER A 211 2.15 2.85 -7.45
C SER A 211 0.83 3.61 -7.67
N SER A 212 0.69 4.30 -8.80
CA SER A 212 -0.60 4.87 -9.25
C SER A 212 -1.44 3.89 -10.05
N LEU A 213 -0.90 2.71 -10.36
CA LEU A 213 -1.41 1.76 -11.36
C LEU A 213 -1.52 2.32 -12.78
N LEU A 214 -0.83 3.43 -13.07
CA LEU A 214 -0.63 3.93 -14.42
C LEU A 214 0.80 3.64 -14.85
N PHE A 215 0.96 3.33 -16.13
CA PHE A 215 2.19 2.91 -16.75
C PHE A 215 2.49 3.76 -17.96
N ASN A 216 3.77 4.08 -18.16
CA ASN A 216 4.26 4.79 -19.32
C ASN A 216 5.49 4.08 -19.92
N GLN A 217 5.77 4.35 -21.19
CA GLN A 217 6.95 3.85 -21.90
C GLN A 217 8.21 4.70 -21.63
N ASP A 218 8.04 5.91 -21.08
CA ASP A 218 9.14 6.80 -20.69
C ASP A 218 9.46 6.66 -19.20
N ALA A 219 10.61 6.05 -18.91
CA ALA A 219 11.15 5.93 -17.56
C ALA A 219 11.40 7.29 -16.87
N ALA A 220 11.68 8.36 -17.63
CA ALA A 220 12.06 9.65 -17.07
C ALA A 220 10.93 10.32 -16.28
N ILE A 221 9.67 9.98 -16.59
CA ILE A 221 8.51 10.55 -15.91
C ILE A 221 7.99 9.66 -14.77
N ALA A 222 8.45 8.41 -14.65
CA ALA A 222 7.92 7.44 -13.69
C ALA A 222 7.93 7.95 -12.25
N ALA A 223 9.03 8.57 -11.83
CA ALA A 223 9.22 9.14 -10.50
C ALA A 223 9.40 10.66 -10.48
N ASP A 224 8.98 11.37 -11.55
CA ASP A 224 9.01 12.84 -11.57
C ASP A 224 7.88 13.42 -10.71
N PHE A 225 8.12 13.49 -9.40
CA PHE A 225 7.15 14.02 -8.42
C PHE A 225 6.85 15.50 -8.60
N GLY A 226 7.70 16.25 -9.32
CA GLY A 226 7.50 17.67 -9.61
C GLY A 226 6.54 17.92 -10.77
N ASN A 227 6.34 16.92 -11.63
CA ASN A 227 5.46 17.00 -12.78
C ASN A 227 4.17 16.22 -12.55
N GLN A 228 3.08 16.92 -12.23
CA GLN A 228 1.76 16.31 -12.10
C GLN A 228 1.11 15.99 -13.46
N ALA A 229 1.52 16.66 -14.54
CA ALA A 229 0.93 16.48 -15.87
C ALA A 229 1.21 15.09 -16.46
N ARG A 230 2.22 14.36 -15.96
CA ARG A 230 2.49 12.95 -16.33
C ARG A 230 1.30 12.02 -16.10
N PHE A 231 0.45 12.34 -15.12
CA PHE A 231 -0.76 11.58 -14.85
C PHE A 231 -1.86 11.83 -15.88
N ASP A 232 -1.80 12.92 -16.64
CA ASP A 232 -2.75 13.26 -17.69
C ASP A 232 -2.19 13.01 -19.09
N ASP A 233 -0.93 12.56 -19.20
CA ASP A 233 -0.33 12.12 -20.46
C ASP A 233 -1.18 10.99 -21.08
N PRO A 234 -1.55 11.08 -22.37
CA PRO A 234 -2.32 10.05 -23.07
C PRO A 234 -1.62 8.68 -23.14
N ALA A 235 -0.29 8.63 -23.05
CA ALA A 235 0.50 7.40 -22.98
C ALA A 235 0.53 6.78 -21.57
N SER A 236 0.10 7.52 -20.54
CA SER A 236 -0.02 7.02 -19.17
C SER A 236 -1.35 6.29 -18.99
N LYS A 237 -1.30 4.96 -19.06
CA LYS A 237 -2.46 4.06 -19.15
C LYS A 237 -2.38 2.94 -18.10
N PRO A 238 -3.49 2.26 -17.77
CA PRO A 238 -3.41 1.01 -17.02
C PRO A 238 -2.50 -0.02 -17.71
N PHE A 239 -1.94 -0.96 -16.94
CA PHE A 239 -0.88 -1.87 -17.39
C PHE A 239 -1.23 -2.61 -18.67
N SER A 240 -2.44 -3.16 -18.76
CA SER A 240 -2.91 -3.94 -19.91
C SER A 240 -2.78 -3.19 -21.24
N LEU A 241 -3.14 -1.90 -21.24
CA LEU A 241 -3.04 -1.03 -22.40
C LEU A 241 -1.59 -0.58 -22.64
N ALA A 242 -0.83 -0.31 -21.59
CA ALA A 242 0.59 0.05 -21.70
C ALA A 242 1.44 -1.11 -22.26
N LEU A 243 1.12 -2.36 -21.90
CA LEU A 243 1.72 -3.56 -22.47
C LEU A 243 1.38 -3.71 -23.96
N GLY A 244 0.15 -3.35 -24.37
CA GLY A 244 -0.22 -3.29 -25.77
C GLY A 244 0.60 -2.28 -26.57
N ASP A 245 0.84 -1.09 -26.01
CA ASP A 245 1.75 -0.11 -26.61
C ASP A 245 3.20 -0.64 -26.71
N ALA A 246 3.68 -1.36 -25.68
CA ALA A 246 5.01 -2.00 -25.69
C ALA A 246 5.14 -3.06 -26.79
N LEU A 247 4.11 -3.88 -27.00
CA LEU A 247 4.08 -4.89 -28.06
C LEU A 247 4.02 -4.25 -29.44
N LEU A 248 3.22 -3.20 -29.60
CA LEU A 248 3.18 -2.43 -30.85
C LEU A 248 4.56 -1.86 -31.16
N ARG A 249 5.23 -1.28 -30.15
CA ARG A 249 6.60 -0.77 -30.28
C ARG A 249 7.57 -1.88 -30.70
N ALA A 250 7.49 -3.05 -30.06
CA ALA A 250 8.30 -4.21 -30.44
C ALA A 250 8.11 -4.64 -31.90
N ALA A 251 6.90 -4.51 -32.44
CA ALA A 251 6.60 -4.88 -33.83
C ALA A 251 7.13 -3.88 -34.86
N ILE A 252 7.33 -2.61 -34.50
CA ILE A 252 7.71 -1.53 -35.43
C ILE A 252 9.16 -1.05 -35.24
N ASP A 253 9.76 -1.26 -34.07
CA ASP A 253 11.13 -0.84 -33.75
C ASP A 253 12.03 -2.08 -33.53
N PRO A 254 12.88 -2.43 -34.51
CA PRO A 254 13.79 -3.57 -34.39
C PRO A 254 14.88 -3.38 -33.33
N ASN A 255 15.07 -2.17 -32.80
CA ASN A 255 16.01 -1.93 -31.69
C ASN A 255 15.34 -2.09 -30.32
N TYR A 256 14.03 -2.30 -30.27
CA TYR A 256 13.31 -2.53 -29.03
C TYR A 256 13.49 -3.99 -28.61
N THR A 257 14.50 -4.22 -27.76
CA THR A 257 14.96 -5.58 -27.40
C THR A 257 14.28 -6.16 -26.17
N HIS A 258 13.56 -5.37 -25.38
CA HIS A 258 12.82 -5.83 -24.20
C HIS A 258 11.47 -5.13 -24.14
N LEU A 259 10.41 -5.84 -23.77
CA LEU A 259 9.16 -5.17 -23.35
C LEU A 259 9.43 -4.40 -22.06
N SER A 260 8.99 -3.15 -21.99
CA SER A 260 9.19 -2.29 -20.83
C SER A 260 7.92 -1.49 -20.54
N THR A 261 7.60 -1.35 -19.27
CA THR A 261 6.55 -0.47 -18.76
C THR A 261 7.03 0.11 -17.43
N HIS A 262 6.82 1.41 -17.23
CA HIS A 262 7.28 2.11 -16.04
C HIS A 262 6.10 2.59 -15.22
N ALA A 263 6.02 2.11 -13.98
CA ALA A 263 4.96 2.45 -13.03
C ALA A 263 5.10 3.91 -12.61
N LEU A 264 4.06 4.70 -12.85
CA LEU A 264 4.02 6.07 -12.36
C LEU A 264 3.85 6.06 -10.85
N MET A 265 4.88 6.53 -10.14
CA MET A 265 4.93 6.56 -8.68
C MET A 265 4.20 7.77 -8.11
N ILE A 266 3.48 7.61 -7.01
CA ILE A 266 2.91 8.71 -6.22
C ILE A 266 3.73 8.84 -4.93
N ALA A 267 4.10 10.06 -4.56
CA ALA A 267 4.61 10.35 -3.22
C ALA A 267 3.42 10.52 -2.27
N ASN A 268 3.36 9.69 -1.22
CA ASN A 268 2.24 9.71 -0.29
C ASN A 268 2.15 11.05 0.45
N ARG A 269 0.91 11.48 0.66
CA ARG A 269 0.53 12.68 1.40
C ARG A 269 -0.51 12.29 2.43
N PHE A 270 -0.55 12.99 3.55
CA PHE A 270 -1.61 12.82 4.55
C PHE A 270 -2.00 14.19 5.12
N ASP A 271 -3.19 14.26 5.71
CA ASP A 271 -3.69 15.46 6.37
C ASP A 271 -3.27 15.50 7.84
N THR A 272 -4.04 14.83 8.70
CA THR A 272 -3.85 14.70 10.13
C THR A 272 -4.04 13.24 10.51
N LEU A 273 -3.05 12.73 11.23
CA LEU A 273 -3.07 11.42 11.87
C LEU A 273 -3.07 11.65 13.38
N ASP A 274 -3.95 10.96 14.11
CA ASP A 274 -4.12 11.18 15.55
C ASP A 274 -4.48 9.87 16.25
N TRP A 275 -3.56 9.34 17.06
CA TRP A 275 -3.67 8.02 17.64
C TRP A 275 -3.11 7.94 19.06
N LEU A 276 -3.40 6.83 19.72
CA LEU A 276 -3.01 6.51 21.09
C LEU A 276 -2.12 5.29 21.13
N VAL A 277 -1.11 5.33 22.00
CA VAL A 277 -0.36 4.17 22.47
C VAL A 277 -0.50 4.08 23.98
N CYS A 278 -1.09 3.00 24.49
CA CYS A 278 -1.43 2.85 25.90
C CYS A 278 -0.65 1.74 26.57
N ALA A 279 -0.29 1.94 27.85
CA ALA A 279 0.21 0.88 28.70
C ALA A 279 -0.86 -0.23 28.88
N PRO A 280 -0.46 -1.51 29.01
CA PRO A 280 -1.37 -2.63 29.18
C PRO A 280 -2.34 -2.47 30.35
N LEU A 281 -3.49 -3.15 30.30
CA LEU A 281 -4.40 -3.24 31.44
C LEU A 281 -4.19 -4.54 32.22
N PRO A 282 -4.53 -4.56 33.52
CA PRO A 282 -5.03 -3.43 34.33
C PRO A 282 -3.90 -2.48 34.79
N ARG A 283 -4.25 -1.22 35.12
CA ARG A 283 -3.33 -0.29 35.81
C ARG A 283 -3.02 -0.81 37.22
N PRO A 284 -1.74 -1.03 37.59
CA PRO A 284 -1.40 -1.39 38.96
C PRO A 284 -1.76 -0.27 39.95
N VAL A 285 -2.16 -0.64 41.16
CA VAL A 285 -2.52 0.34 42.20
C VAL A 285 -1.33 1.25 42.52
N GLY A 286 -1.55 2.56 42.44
CA GLY A 286 -0.52 3.57 42.71
C GLY A 286 0.51 3.76 41.58
N ALA A 287 0.40 3.02 40.46
CA ALA A 287 1.34 3.15 39.36
C ALA A 287 1.19 4.49 38.62
N THR A 288 2.30 5.00 38.10
CA THR A 288 2.36 6.17 37.21
C THR A 288 2.77 5.76 35.81
N LEU A 289 2.45 6.58 34.81
CA LEU A 289 2.85 6.34 33.42
C LEU A 289 4.33 6.73 33.21
N ASP A 290 5.15 5.76 32.82
CA ASP A 290 6.48 5.97 32.25
C ASP A 290 6.37 5.90 30.73
N ALA A 291 6.39 7.06 30.08
CA ALA A 291 6.25 7.20 28.64
C ALA A 291 7.54 7.72 28.00
N ARG A 292 7.95 7.08 26.90
CA ARG A 292 9.08 7.50 26.06
C ARG A 292 8.67 7.42 24.61
N TRP A 293 9.21 8.31 23.78
CA TRP A 293 8.97 8.26 22.34
C TRP A 293 10.13 8.88 21.57
N ARG A 294 10.32 8.39 20.35
CA ARG A 294 11.27 8.94 19.40
C ARG A 294 10.65 8.91 18.01
N PHE A 295 10.50 10.08 17.41
CA PHE A 295 10.10 10.19 16.01
C PHE A 295 11.17 10.89 15.18
N THR A 296 11.25 10.54 13.91
CA THR A 296 12.03 11.23 12.89
C THR A 296 11.08 11.68 11.80
N ALA A 297 11.12 12.95 11.43
CA ALA A 297 10.22 13.56 10.45
C ALA A 297 10.99 14.40 9.43
N ARG A 298 10.56 14.36 8.17
CA ARG A 298 11.08 15.23 7.10
C ARG A 298 10.55 16.66 7.25
N THR A 299 11.21 17.60 6.59
CA THR A 299 10.70 18.98 6.51
C THR A 299 9.27 18.98 5.95
N GLY A 300 8.42 19.82 6.54
CA GLY A 300 7.01 19.90 6.21
C GLY A 300 6.10 18.88 6.90
N VAL A 301 6.66 17.94 7.68
CA VAL A 301 5.92 17.02 8.55
C VAL A 301 6.13 17.42 10.01
N ALA A 302 5.04 17.63 10.73
CA ALA A 302 5.05 17.91 12.16
C ALA A 302 4.54 16.67 12.90
N VAL A 303 5.30 16.19 13.89
CA VAL A 303 4.85 15.15 14.82
C VAL A 303 4.86 15.76 16.21
N THR A 304 3.86 15.45 17.02
CA THR A 304 3.81 15.79 18.44
C THR A 304 3.36 14.57 19.22
N ALA A 305 3.85 14.43 20.44
CA ALA A 305 3.41 13.38 21.35
C ALA A 305 3.33 13.92 22.78
N ARG A 306 2.31 13.48 23.51
CA ARG A 306 2.08 13.89 24.90
C ARG A 306 1.52 12.75 25.74
N SER A 307 1.97 12.67 26.99
CA SER A 307 1.46 11.72 27.97
C SER A 307 0.07 12.13 28.47
N LEU A 308 -0.78 11.14 28.66
CA LEU A 308 -2.11 11.20 29.25
C LEU A 308 -2.10 10.31 30.50
N GLU A 309 -1.63 10.87 31.61
CA GLU A 309 -1.34 10.15 32.86
C GLU A 309 -2.55 9.36 33.38
N THR A 310 -3.75 9.96 33.32
CA THR A 310 -4.97 9.35 33.85
C THR A 310 -5.35 8.07 33.10
N SER A 311 -5.23 8.06 31.78
CA SER A 311 -5.57 6.92 30.93
C SER A 311 -4.41 5.94 30.71
N GLY A 312 -3.18 6.35 31.03
CA GLY A 312 -1.98 5.55 30.80
C GLY A 312 -1.56 5.50 29.35
N CYS A 313 -1.81 6.58 28.60
CA CYS A 313 -1.59 6.61 27.16
C CYS A 313 -0.64 7.73 26.74
N VAL A 314 -0.07 7.60 25.55
CA VAL A 314 0.60 8.65 24.81
C VAL A 314 -0.27 8.96 23.61
N ARG A 315 -0.72 10.20 23.46
CA ARG A 315 -1.38 10.67 22.23
C ARG A 315 -0.30 11.18 21.29
N VAL A 316 -0.33 10.70 20.06
CA VAL A 316 0.54 11.14 18.98
C VAL A 316 -0.31 11.77 17.90
N THR A 317 0.10 12.95 17.45
CA THR A 317 -0.55 13.66 16.35
C THR A 317 0.51 14.01 15.31
N ALA A 318 0.25 13.70 14.05
CA ALA A 318 1.11 14.06 12.93
C ALA A 318 0.32 14.84 11.87
N THR A 319 0.93 15.87 11.30
CA THR A 319 0.39 16.63 10.18
C THR A 319 1.43 16.80 9.08
N MET A 320 0.98 16.92 7.84
CA MET A 320 1.85 17.23 6.70
C MET A 320 1.36 18.51 6.02
N SER A 321 2.30 19.39 5.73
CA SER A 321 2.06 20.67 5.06
C SER A 321 2.49 20.63 3.60
N ALA A 322 2.15 21.68 2.86
CA ALA A 322 2.62 21.88 1.49
C ALA A 322 4.15 22.02 1.39
N ALA A 323 4.87 22.29 2.50
CA ALA A 323 6.32 22.34 2.52
C ALA A 323 6.99 20.96 2.42
N TYR A 324 6.25 19.86 2.55
CA TYR A 324 6.81 18.53 2.37
C TYR A 324 7.22 18.29 0.92
N VAL A 325 8.48 17.88 0.75
CA VAL A 325 9.07 17.46 -0.52
C VAL A 325 9.54 16.01 -0.37
N PRO A 326 9.04 15.07 -1.20
CA PRO A 326 9.48 13.69 -1.15
C PRO A 326 10.96 13.58 -1.49
N MET A 327 11.64 12.56 -0.94
CA MET A 327 12.97 12.21 -1.43
C MET A 327 12.84 11.78 -2.91
N PRO A 328 13.73 12.19 -3.82
CA PRO A 328 13.72 11.66 -5.18
C PRO A 328 13.97 10.15 -5.18
N LEU A 329 13.28 9.42 -6.05
CA LEU A 329 13.63 8.02 -6.34
C LEU A 329 14.67 8.01 -7.46
N ALA A 330 15.76 7.27 -7.25
CA ALA A 330 16.66 6.93 -8.34
C ALA A 330 15.99 5.85 -9.19
N TYR A 331 15.88 6.10 -10.50
CA TYR A 331 15.39 5.09 -11.42
C TYR A 331 16.20 3.80 -11.29
N ALA A 332 15.49 2.68 -11.17
CA ALA A 332 16.05 1.35 -11.13
C ALA A 332 15.02 0.39 -11.73
N ASP A 333 15.51 -0.58 -12.49
CA ASP A 333 14.70 -1.61 -13.13
C ASP A 333 15.37 -2.98 -12.98
N ALA A 334 14.56 -4.02 -13.19
CA ALA A 334 15.02 -5.40 -13.18
C ALA A 334 14.40 -6.18 -14.34
N GLU A 335 15.03 -7.29 -14.69
CA GLU A 335 14.42 -8.27 -15.59
C GLU A 335 13.33 -9.03 -14.83
N TRP A 336 12.15 -9.13 -15.44
CA TRP A 336 11.10 -10.05 -15.01
C TRP A 336 11.13 -11.25 -15.94
N SER A 337 11.67 -12.38 -15.48
CA SER A 337 11.90 -13.50 -16.37
C SER A 337 10.59 -14.01 -16.97
N TRP A 338 10.65 -14.54 -18.20
CA TRP A 338 9.47 -15.13 -18.85
C TRP A 338 8.87 -16.27 -18.02
N THR A 339 9.72 -16.97 -17.26
CA THR A 339 9.31 -18.04 -16.34
C THR A 339 8.54 -17.47 -15.16
N ASP A 340 9.07 -16.45 -14.46
CA ASP A 340 8.39 -15.86 -13.30
C ASP A 340 7.07 -15.22 -13.69
N LEU A 341 7.04 -14.52 -14.83
CA LEU A 341 5.81 -13.97 -15.41
C LEU A 341 4.79 -15.07 -15.73
N SER A 342 5.24 -16.19 -16.28
CA SER A 342 4.37 -17.35 -16.56
C SER A 342 3.88 -18.04 -15.29
N THR A 343 4.70 -18.12 -14.25
CA THR A 343 4.30 -18.66 -12.95
C THR A 343 3.24 -17.78 -12.29
N SER A 344 3.46 -16.47 -12.20
CA SER A 344 2.49 -15.52 -11.63
C SER A 344 1.15 -15.59 -12.37
N ALA A 345 1.15 -15.54 -13.71
CA ALA A 345 -0.08 -15.66 -14.49
C ALA A 345 -0.75 -17.05 -14.34
N SER A 346 0.04 -18.12 -14.20
CA SER A 346 -0.50 -19.47 -14.00
C SER A 346 -1.18 -19.64 -12.65
N ASN A 347 -0.63 -19.01 -11.60
CA ASN A 347 -1.20 -19.02 -10.26
C ASN A 347 -2.56 -18.31 -10.25
N GLN A 348 -2.65 -17.12 -10.84
CA GLN A 348 -3.91 -16.38 -10.98
C GLN A 348 -4.98 -17.15 -11.77
N LEU A 349 -4.56 -17.88 -12.81
CA LEU A 349 -5.47 -18.68 -13.64
C LEU A 349 -5.90 -20.01 -12.99
N GLY A 350 -5.15 -20.51 -12.01
CA GLY A 350 -5.27 -21.90 -11.55
C GLY A 350 -4.93 -22.96 -12.61
N GLN A 351 -4.23 -22.57 -13.69
CA GLN A 351 -3.79 -23.45 -14.77
C GLN A 351 -2.50 -22.91 -15.42
N SER A 352 -1.69 -23.80 -15.98
CA SER A 352 -0.41 -23.41 -16.60
C SER A 352 -0.60 -22.63 -17.90
N ILE A 353 0.16 -21.54 -18.05
CA ILE A 353 0.27 -20.74 -19.27
C ILE A 353 1.74 -20.37 -19.53
N ASP A 354 2.15 -20.32 -20.80
CA ASP A 354 3.41 -19.69 -21.22
C ASP A 354 3.08 -18.32 -21.82
N ILE A 355 3.44 -17.27 -21.09
CA ILE A 355 3.08 -15.90 -21.46
C ILE A 355 3.77 -15.45 -22.75
N ARG A 356 5.03 -15.84 -22.95
CA ARG A 356 5.77 -15.46 -24.15
C ARG A 356 5.11 -16.07 -25.39
N LEU A 357 4.75 -17.35 -25.33
CA LEU A 357 4.07 -18.03 -26.44
C LEU A 357 2.65 -17.49 -26.65
N ALA A 358 1.90 -17.18 -25.58
CA ALA A 358 0.58 -16.56 -25.68
C ALA A 358 0.65 -15.21 -26.41
N LEU A 359 1.64 -14.38 -26.08
CA LEU A 359 1.88 -13.10 -26.75
C LEU A 359 2.23 -13.28 -28.24
N ILE A 360 3.15 -14.19 -28.56
CA ILE A 360 3.51 -14.52 -29.95
C ILE A 360 2.27 -14.96 -30.74
N GLN A 361 1.45 -15.84 -30.16
CA GLN A 361 0.24 -16.36 -30.79
C GLN A 361 -0.79 -15.23 -31.03
N LYS A 362 -0.99 -14.33 -30.05
CA LYS A 362 -1.87 -13.17 -30.21
C LYS A 362 -1.40 -12.22 -31.30
N LEU A 363 -0.10 -11.98 -31.41
CA LEU A 363 0.46 -11.17 -32.50
C LEU A 363 0.25 -11.83 -33.88
N LYS A 364 0.33 -13.17 -33.98
CA LYS A 364 0.00 -13.90 -35.22
C LYS A 364 -1.47 -13.73 -35.59
N GLU A 365 -2.37 -13.88 -34.62
CA GLU A 365 -3.81 -13.66 -34.80
C GLU A 365 -4.12 -12.24 -35.29
N ASN A 366 -3.36 -11.26 -34.82
CA ASN A 366 -3.45 -9.85 -35.23
C ASN A 366 -2.69 -9.52 -36.53
N GLY A 367 -2.14 -10.52 -37.23
CA GLY A 367 -1.51 -10.35 -38.54
C GLY A 367 -0.07 -9.82 -38.53
N VAL A 368 0.60 -9.81 -37.37
CA VAL A 368 2.03 -9.47 -37.31
C VAL A 368 2.83 -10.62 -37.93
N PRO A 369 3.70 -10.36 -38.93
CA PRO A 369 4.51 -11.40 -39.55
C PRO A 369 5.67 -11.82 -38.65
N ASN A 370 5.88 -13.13 -38.52
CA ASN A 370 6.99 -13.75 -37.77
C ASN A 370 7.23 -13.16 -36.36
N PRO A 371 6.22 -13.03 -35.48
CA PRO A 371 6.38 -12.38 -34.18
C PRO A 371 7.38 -13.09 -33.25
N GLU A 372 7.61 -14.39 -33.46
CA GLU A 372 8.68 -15.13 -32.78
C GLU A 372 10.10 -14.63 -33.09
N SER A 373 10.27 -13.83 -34.15
CA SER A 373 11.55 -13.21 -34.52
C SER A 373 11.74 -11.81 -33.94
N LEU A 374 10.72 -11.24 -33.28
CA LEU A 374 10.84 -9.93 -32.65
C LEU A 374 11.89 -9.99 -31.53
N PRO A 375 12.85 -9.04 -31.47
CA PRO A 375 13.86 -9.01 -30.43
C PRO A 375 13.28 -9.03 -29.02
N ALA A 376 12.26 -8.22 -28.74
CA ALA A 376 11.59 -8.18 -27.43
C ALA A 376 10.90 -9.48 -26.99
N LEU A 377 10.70 -10.45 -27.89
CA LEU A 377 10.05 -11.73 -27.60
C LEU A 377 11.03 -12.92 -27.68
N GLN A 378 12.32 -12.65 -27.80
CA GLN A 378 13.34 -13.70 -27.74
C GLN A 378 13.39 -14.31 -26.33
N PRO A 379 13.64 -15.63 -26.19
CA PRO A 379 13.68 -16.30 -24.90
C PRO A 379 14.63 -15.67 -23.87
N GLY A 380 15.77 -15.15 -24.33
CA GLY A 380 16.78 -14.51 -23.47
C GLY A 380 16.55 -13.02 -23.23
N ASN A 381 15.54 -12.42 -23.85
CA ASN A 381 15.22 -11.01 -23.68
C ASN A 381 13.98 -10.89 -22.81
N HIS A 382 14.21 -10.82 -21.50
CA HIS A 382 13.15 -10.72 -20.50
C HIS A 382 12.52 -9.32 -20.49
N PRO A 383 11.21 -9.18 -20.22
CA PRO A 383 10.62 -7.88 -19.91
C PRO A 383 11.39 -7.15 -18.81
N ARG A 384 11.40 -5.82 -18.87
CA ARG A 384 11.98 -4.95 -17.85
C ARG A 384 10.89 -4.17 -17.14
N ILE A 385 10.94 -4.17 -15.82
CA ILE A 385 9.97 -3.52 -14.93
C ILE A 385 10.72 -2.65 -13.92
N ASP A 386 10.06 -1.64 -13.39
CA ASP A 386 10.62 -0.81 -12.32
C ASP A 386 10.90 -1.66 -11.07
N ALA A 387 12.04 -1.44 -10.43
CA ALA A 387 12.51 -2.23 -9.30
C ALA A 387 13.39 -1.38 -8.37
N TYR A 388 12.77 -0.50 -7.58
CA TYR A 388 13.46 0.40 -6.67
C TYR A 388 14.11 -0.33 -5.47
N PRO A 389 15.27 0.14 -4.99
CA PRO A 389 15.95 -0.49 -3.86
C PRO A 389 15.13 -0.39 -2.55
N ALA A 390 15.47 -1.25 -1.59
CA ALA A 390 14.95 -1.17 -0.23
C ALA A 390 15.19 0.20 0.40
N LEU A 391 14.11 0.83 0.86
CA LEU A 391 14.14 2.10 1.54
C LEU A 391 14.39 1.88 3.02
N SER A 392 15.36 2.61 3.58
CA SER A 392 15.78 2.45 4.96
C SER A 392 15.63 3.75 5.76
N PRO A 393 15.15 3.67 7.01
CA PRO A 393 15.21 4.80 7.93
C PRO A 393 16.67 5.03 8.37
N ARG A 394 16.91 6.07 9.18
CA ARG A 394 18.23 6.30 9.78
C ARG A 394 18.57 5.18 10.78
N ALA A 395 19.85 4.95 11.01
CA ALA A 395 20.32 4.01 12.04
C ALA A 395 19.72 4.34 13.41
N GLY A 396 19.32 3.29 14.15
CA GLY A 396 18.68 3.40 15.45
C GLY A 396 17.21 3.82 15.40
N ALA A 397 16.50 3.54 14.29
CA ALA A 397 15.06 3.76 14.17
C ALA A 397 14.23 2.87 15.13
N ASP A 398 14.80 1.75 15.56
CA ASP A 398 14.27 0.82 16.56
C ASP A 398 14.54 1.26 18.02
N ALA A 399 15.34 2.31 18.24
CA ALA A 399 15.80 2.69 19.57
C ALA A 399 14.72 3.45 20.38
N ASP A 400 14.49 2.98 21.60
CA ASP A 400 13.76 3.70 22.65
C ASP A 400 14.65 4.83 23.20
N SER A 401 14.72 5.96 22.51
CA SER A 401 15.49 7.15 22.97
C SER A 401 14.77 7.89 24.11
N PRO A 402 15.46 8.69 24.94
CA PRO A 402 14.76 9.71 25.71
C PRO A 402 13.90 10.55 24.78
N THR A 403 12.69 10.85 25.26
CA THR A 403 11.63 11.61 24.62
C THR A 403 12.13 12.68 23.66
N GLY A 404 11.76 12.60 22.39
CA GLY A 404 12.17 13.60 21.41
C GLY A 404 11.68 13.35 19.98
N ILE A 405 11.77 14.38 19.17
CA ILE A 405 11.40 14.35 17.74
C ILE A 405 12.54 15.00 16.96
N VAL A 406 13.09 14.26 16.01
CA VAL A 406 14.11 14.74 15.07
C VAL A 406 13.37 15.28 13.84
N SER A 407 13.28 16.61 13.73
CA SER A 407 12.71 17.27 12.56
C SER A 407 13.73 17.44 11.43
N ASP A 408 13.25 17.82 10.25
CA ASP A 408 14.07 18.20 9.09
C ASP A 408 15.05 17.11 8.63
N ALA A 409 14.69 15.85 8.88
CA ALA A 409 15.48 14.68 8.52
C ALA A 409 15.31 14.31 7.05
N ASN A 410 15.83 15.16 6.16
CA ASN A 410 15.61 15.05 4.71
C ASN A 410 16.55 14.06 3.99
N ASP A 411 17.44 13.39 4.71
CA ASP A 411 18.39 12.35 4.25
C ASP A 411 17.83 10.92 4.35
N GLN A 412 16.55 10.75 4.68
CA GLN A 412 15.84 9.46 4.70
C GLN A 412 14.48 9.58 3.99
N PRO A 413 13.92 8.52 3.39
CA PRO A 413 12.81 8.67 2.44
C PRO A 413 11.42 8.85 3.06
N PHE A 414 11.18 8.39 4.28
CA PHE A 414 9.87 8.34 4.93
C PHE A 414 9.41 9.74 5.40
N PRO A 415 8.15 10.15 5.18
CA PRO A 415 7.60 11.38 5.77
C PRO A 415 7.83 11.47 7.28
N PHE A 416 7.50 10.40 8.00
CA PHE A 416 7.99 10.15 9.35
C PHE A 416 8.01 8.65 9.68
N TYR A 417 8.77 8.31 10.71
CA TYR A 417 8.70 7.04 11.43
C TYR A 417 9.09 7.25 12.89
N GLY A 418 8.73 6.33 13.77
CA GLY A 418 9.16 6.39 15.15
C GLY A 418 8.53 5.35 16.04
N ARG A 419 8.93 5.37 17.31
CA ARG A 419 8.54 4.43 18.35
C ARG A 419 8.01 5.13 19.59
N VAL A 420 7.12 4.43 20.28
CA VAL A 420 6.54 4.84 21.56
C VAL A 420 6.61 3.66 22.52
N ARG A 421 7.10 3.92 23.73
CA ARG A 421 7.01 3.03 24.88
C ARG A 421 6.07 3.65 25.90
N ALA A 422 5.04 2.91 26.30
CA ALA A 422 4.12 3.31 27.36
C ALA A 422 4.10 2.22 28.44
N ALA A 423 4.48 2.55 29.66
CA ALA A 423 4.58 1.58 30.74
C ALA A 423 4.00 2.06 32.07
N TRP A 424 3.50 1.12 32.87
CA TRP A 424 3.19 1.37 34.28
C TRP A 424 4.43 1.19 35.15
N LYS A 425 4.73 2.20 35.96
CA LYS A 425 5.84 2.19 36.92
C LYS A 425 5.35 2.18 38.36
#